data_AF-A0A949HC75-F1
#
_entry.id   AF-A0A949HC75-F1
#
_cell.length_a   1.000
_cell.length_b   1.000
_cell.length_c   1.000
_cell.angle_alpha   90.00
_cell.angle_beta   90.00
_cell.angle_gamma   90.00
#
_symmetry.space_group_name_H-M   'P 1'
#
loop_
_entity.id
_entity.type
_entity.pdbx_description
1 polymer ?
#
loop_
_entity_poly.entity_id
_entity_poly.type
_entity_poly.pdbx_seq_one_letter_code
_entity_poly.pdbx_strand_id
1 'polypeptide(L)'
;MVNSNIASNLLERLVIAVKRIATALKRMIGCSQPESTIIEQPARSIATQSLLDLHNPVNSIHRYILSNGITVQSFRTEHVEDTQVNQMTWYMGERFKSIEPFLATIKRHISGEKFRFSMVNFHQRQISDVCQFAIMAHTLGFLTRYQYYSKQRIIVGCVAATPKVQNFFNGLWFERYIVQKINKIINSYEQHVQQRLNIVMLENVIIILNNGNQREIDLLISVNDEIYYIEAKTGDIDGSFYQKYRKIAGFLDIPNKRMIVVRARTTMHETCNHGVLVCSIGAFEQRMRSVFDRHAR
;
A
#
# COMPACT_ATOMS: atom_id res chain seq x y z
N MET A 1 -11.56 -4.65 50.21
CA MET A 1 -10.14 -4.52 49.81
C MET A 1 -9.46 -5.87 49.46
N VAL A 2 -10.19 -6.92 49.03
CA VAL A 2 -9.62 -8.26 48.79
C VAL A 2 -9.34 -8.56 47.30
N ASN A 3 -10.01 -7.89 46.36
CA ASN A 3 -9.90 -8.17 44.92
C ASN A 3 -8.64 -7.62 44.23
N SER A 4 -7.95 -6.63 44.81
CA SER A 4 -6.73 -6.06 44.21
C SER A 4 -5.53 -7.00 44.32
N ASN A 5 -5.47 -7.83 45.37
CA ASN A 5 -4.35 -8.76 45.58
C ASN A 5 -4.42 -9.96 44.64
N ILE A 6 -5.62 -10.42 44.27
CA ILE A 6 -5.79 -11.55 43.37
C ILE A 6 -5.37 -11.19 41.95
N ALA A 7 -5.76 -9.99 41.46
CA ALA A 7 -5.37 -9.51 40.14
C ALA A 7 -3.85 -9.27 40.02
N SER A 8 -3.22 -8.72 41.07
CA SER A 8 -1.76 -8.52 41.10
C SER A 8 -0.99 -9.85 41.07
N ASN A 9 -1.47 -10.84 41.84
CA ASN A 9 -0.84 -12.16 41.92
C ASN A 9 -1.00 -12.95 40.61
N LEU A 10 -2.11 -12.75 39.88
CA LEU A 10 -2.30 -13.30 38.54
C LEU A 10 -1.33 -12.67 37.53
N LEU A 11 -1.12 -11.36 37.61
CA LEU A 11 -0.21 -10.62 36.73
C LEU A 11 1.25 -11.07 36.95
N GLU A 12 1.68 -11.23 38.19
CA GLU A 12 3.03 -11.73 38.52
C GLU A 12 3.25 -13.14 38.00
N ARG A 13 2.25 -14.03 38.15
CA ARG A 13 2.31 -15.40 37.61
C ARG A 13 2.40 -15.43 36.09
N LEU A 14 1.68 -14.55 35.40
CA LEU A 14 1.75 -14.42 33.94
C LEU A 14 3.12 -13.90 33.48
N VAL A 15 3.69 -12.91 34.16
CA VAL A 15 5.03 -12.38 33.84
C VAL A 15 6.11 -13.46 34.04
N ILE A 16 6.00 -14.26 35.10
CA ILE A 16 6.93 -15.37 35.35
C ILE A 16 6.81 -16.45 34.27
N ALA A 17 5.58 -16.79 33.85
CA ALA A 17 5.35 -17.77 32.79
C ALA A 17 5.93 -17.31 31.45
N VAL A 18 5.72 -16.05 31.06
CA VAL A 18 6.26 -15.47 29.81
C VAL A 18 7.80 -15.44 29.85
N LYS A 19 8.41 -15.07 30.97
CA LYS A 19 9.88 -15.10 31.13
C LYS A 19 10.43 -16.52 30.95
N ARG A 20 9.77 -17.53 31.51
CA ARG A 20 10.18 -18.94 31.36
C ARG A 20 10.08 -19.44 29.93
N ILE A 21 9.02 -19.08 29.21
CA ILE A 21 8.85 -19.41 27.78
C ILE A 21 9.96 -18.73 26.95
N ALA A 22 10.24 -17.46 27.20
CA ALA A 22 11.32 -16.74 26.51
C ALA A 22 12.71 -17.36 26.75
N THR A 23 13.00 -17.79 27.98
CA THR A 23 14.25 -18.49 28.31
C THR A 23 14.33 -19.87 27.65
N ALA A 24 13.22 -20.62 27.59
CA ALA A 24 13.16 -21.91 26.91
C ALA A 24 13.41 -21.76 25.40
N LEU A 25 12.79 -20.76 24.75
CA LEU A 25 13.00 -20.44 23.34
C LEU A 25 14.46 -20.04 23.06
N LYS A 26 15.08 -19.23 23.94
CA LYS A 26 16.51 -18.88 23.82
C LYS A 26 17.44 -20.09 23.92
N ARG A 27 17.07 -21.12 24.70
CA ARG A 27 17.83 -22.37 24.81
C ARG A 27 17.62 -23.31 23.63
N MET A 28 16.45 -23.28 23.02
CA MET A 28 16.16 -24.06 21.80
C MET A 28 16.88 -23.52 20.56
N ILE A 29 17.26 -22.23 20.57
CA ILE A 29 17.99 -21.56 19.47
C ILE A 29 19.50 -21.56 19.78
N GLY A 30 20.07 -22.72 20.14
CA GLY A 30 21.46 -22.82 20.59
C GLY A 30 22.50 -22.11 19.71
N CYS A 31 23.30 -21.24 20.36
CA CYS A 31 24.58 -20.64 19.95
C CYS A 31 24.69 -19.90 18.61
N SER A 32 24.82 -18.57 18.68
CA SER A 32 26.09 -17.86 18.44
C SER A 32 25.97 -16.39 18.86
N GLN A 33 26.79 -15.95 19.82
CA GLN A 33 27.22 -14.54 19.90
C GLN A 33 28.46 -14.40 19.00
N PRO A 34 28.69 -13.22 18.41
CA PRO A 34 29.60 -12.31 19.11
C PRO A 34 29.10 -10.87 19.20
N GLU A 35 29.61 -10.20 20.24
CA GLU A 35 29.60 -8.75 20.41
C GLU A 35 30.20 -8.01 19.22
N SER A 36 29.63 -6.84 18.94
CA SER A 36 30.26 -5.55 18.60
C SER A 36 29.77 -4.88 17.31
N THR A 37 29.42 -3.60 17.49
CA THR A 37 29.27 -2.52 16.49
C THR A 37 28.00 -2.53 15.65
N ILE A 38 27.02 -1.74 16.10
CA ILE A 38 25.86 -1.31 15.30
C ILE A 38 26.38 -0.39 14.20
N ILE A 39 26.59 -0.95 13.01
CA ILE A 39 26.53 -0.21 11.74
C ILE A 39 25.15 -0.53 11.18
N GLU A 40 24.31 0.50 11.00
CA GLU A 40 23.04 0.39 10.30
C GLU A 40 23.26 -0.25 8.92
N GLN A 41 22.77 -1.47 8.73
CA GLN A 41 22.69 -2.08 7.40
C GLN A 41 21.40 -1.60 6.71
N PRO A 42 21.49 -1.03 5.50
CA PRO A 42 20.31 -0.68 4.71
C PRO A 42 19.62 -1.97 4.26
N ALA A 43 18.29 -1.91 4.16
CA ALA A 43 17.42 -2.99 3.70
C ALA A 43 18.03 -3.74 2.51
N ARG A 44 18.30 -5.03 2.68
CA ARG A 44 18.81 -5.91 1.61
C ARG A 44 17.86 -5.85 0.42
N SER A 45 18.36 -5.22 -0.64
CA SER A 45 17.89 -5.36 -2.01
C SER A 45 17.89 -6.84 -2.40
N ILE A 46 16.71 -7.46 -2.50
CA ILE A 46 16.52 -8.74 -3.19
C ILE A 46 16.54 -8.45 -4.69
N ALA A 47 17.69 -8.06 -5.22
CA ALA A 47 17.84 -7.77 -6.64
C ALA A 47 19.21 -8.23 -7.13
N THR A 48 19.51 -9.53 -7.02
CA THR A 48 20.56 -10.13 -7.88
C THR A 48 20.50 -11.66 -8.00
N GLN A 49 19.92 -12.41 -7.06
CA GLN A 49 20.04 -13.89 -7.10
C GLN A 49 18.98 -14.65 -7.92
N SER A 50 17.93 -14.01 -8.46
CA SER A 50 16.81 -14.70 -9.16
C SER A 50 16.65 -14.35 -10.65
N LEU A 51 17.67 -13.76 -11.27
CA LEU A 51 17.59 -13.29 -12.67
C LEU A 51 17.85 -14.36 -13.74
N LEU A 52 18.13 -15.61 -13.36
CA LEU A 52 18.52 -16.69 -14.28
C LEU A 52 17.47 -17.81 -14.44
N ASP A 53 16.34 -17.75 -13.74
CA ASP A 53 15.31 -18.78 -13.86
C ASP A 53 14.28 -18.41 -14.94
N LEU A 54 14.45 -18.93 -16.17
CA LEU A 54 13.56 -18.63 -17.30
C LEU A 54 12.07 -18.91 -17.02
N HIS A 55 11.76 -19.74 -16.01
CA HIS A 55 10.41 -20.13 -15.64
C HIS A 55 9.79 -19.29 -14.52
N ASN A 56 10.52 -18.33 -13.92
CA ASN A 56 9.93 -17.45 -12.92
C ASN A 56 8.98 -16.44 -13.60
N PRO A 57 7.67 -16.40 -13.27
CA PRO A 57 6.73 -15.45 -13.86
C PRO A 57 7.15 -13.99 -13.65
N VAL A 58 7.82 -13.67 -12.54
CA VAL A 58 8.43 -12.34 -12.25
C VAL A 58 9.40 -11.91 -13.37
N ASN A 59 10.03 -12.89 -14.04
CA ASN A 59 10.93 -12.62 -15.15
C ASN A 59 10.20 -12.22 -16.44
N SER A 60 8.88 -12.36 -16.56
CA SER A 60 8.14 -11.90 -17.76
C SER A 60 8.16 -10.37 -17.90
N ILE A 61 7.77 -9.65 -16.84
CA ILE A 61 7.78 -8.18 -16.81
C ILE A 61 9.20 -7.67 -16.92
N HIS A 62 10.15 -8.28 -16.19
CA HIS A 62 11.55 -7.89 -16.24
C HIS A 62 12.15 -8.07 -17.65
N ARG A 63 11.90 -9.21 -18.31
CA ARG A 63 12.33 -9.46 -19.70
C ARG A 63 11.73 -8.46 -20.67
N TYR A 64 10.45 -8.13 -20.52
CA TYR A 64 9.81 -7.12 -21.37
C TYR A 64 10.49 -5.77 -21.23
N ILE A 65 10.77 -5.30 -20.00
CA ILE A 65 11.45 -4.02 -19.78
C ILE A 65 12.85 -4.04 -20.41
N LEU A 66 13.62 -5.12 -20.20
CA LEU A 66 14.94 -5.28 -20.80
C LEU A 66 14.91 -5.33 -22.34
N SER A 67 13.89 -5.96 -22.93
CA SER A 67 13.74 -6.02 -24.40
C SER A 67 13.51 -4.66 -25.04
N ASN A 68 13.04 -3.67 -24.26
CA ASN A 68 12.92 -2.27 -24.66
C ASN A 68 14.21 -1.47 -24.42
N GLY A 69 15.32 -2.13 -24.07
CA GLY A 69 16.61 -1.51 -23.78
C GLY A 69 16.68 -0.79 -22.43
N ILE A 70 15.67 -0.98 -21.56
CA ILE A 70 15.55 -0.29 -20.27
C ILE A 70 16.00 -1.22 -19.15
N THR A 71 16.73 -0.67 -18.18
CA THR A 71 17.18 -1.43 -17.01
C THR A 71 16.21 -1.27 -15.85
N VAL A 72 15.93 -2.36 -15.13
CA VAL A 72 15.22 -2.31 -13.86
C VAL A 72 16.23 -2.19 -12.72
N GLN A 73 16.15 -1.11 -11.95
CA GLN A 73 17.01 -0.88 -10.80
C GLN A 73 16.48 -1.60 -9.55
N SER A 74 15.17 -1.50 -9.30
CA SER A 74 14.53 -2.15 -8.17
C SER A 74 13.03 -2.29 -8.41
N PHE A 75 12.42 -3.23 -7.69
CA PHE A 75 10.99 -3.45 -7.63
C PHE A 75 10.65 -4.19 -6.33
N ARG A 76 9.36 -4.31 -6.03
CA ARG A 76 8.85 -5.15 -4.95
C ARG A 76 7.87 -6.18 -5.52
N THR A 77 7.80 -7.33 -4.86
CA THR A 77 6.78 -8.35 -5.10
C THR A 77 6.05 -8.56 -3.78
N GLU A 78 4.77 -8.23 -3.76
CA GLU A 78 3.82 -8.32 -2.64
C GLU A 78 4.26 -7.78 -1.25
N HIS A 79 3.40 -6.96 -0.65
CA HIS A 79 3.50 -6.56 0.75
C HIS A 79 3.03 -7.65 1.73
N VAL A 80 3.71 -8.80 1.80
CA VAL A 80 3.32 -9.94 2.64
C VAL A 80 3.49 -9.66 4.15
N GLU A 81 4.40 -8.77 4.56
CA GLU A 81 4.92 -8.77 5.93
C GLU A 81 4.24 -7.84 6.96
N ASP A 82 3.35 -6.92 6.56
CA ASP A 82 2.73 -5.96 7.51
C ASP A 82 1.19 -6.09 7.53
N THR A 83 0.70 -7.17 8.14
CA THR A 83 -0.74 -7.51 8.19
C THR A 83 -1.61 -6.39 8.78
N GLN A 84 -1.12 -5.65 9.77
CA GLN A 84 -1.87 -4.58 10.41
C GLN A 84 -1.90 -3.29 9.57
N VAL A 85 -0.79 -2.88 8.96
CA VAL A 85 -0.79 -1.77 7.99
C VAL A 85 -1.62 -2.15 6.77
N ASN A 86 -1.60 -3.41 6.36
CA ASN A 86 -2.43 -3.91 5.27
C ASN A 86 -3.92 -3.80 5.60
N GLN A 87 -4.34 -4.16 6.82
CA GLN A 87 -5.72 -3.97 7.26
C GLN A 87 -6.13 -2.49 7.28
N MET A 88 -5.27 -1.60 7.78
CA MET A 88 -5.54 -0.16 7.78
C MET A 88 -5.64 0.38 6.35
N THR A 89 -4.76 -0.06 5.47
CA THR A 89 -4.76 0.33 4.06
C THR A 89 -6.05 -0.12 3.36
N TRP A 90 -6.46 -1.37 3.55
CA TRP A 90 -7.73 -1.88 3.05
C TRP A 90 -8.90 -1.04 3.54
N TYR A 91 -8.92 -0.76 4.85
CA TYR A 91 -9.94 0.07 5.48
C TYR A 91 -9.99 1.48 4.87
N MET A 92 -8.83 2.09 4.64
CA MET A 92 -8.71 3.43 4.05
C MET A 92 -9.33 3.50 2.66
N GLY A 93 -9.07 2.53 1.79
CA GLY A 93 -9.64 2.52 0.44
C GLY A 93 -11.14 2.25 0.43
N GLU A 94 -11.61 1.26 1.18
CA GLU A 94 -13.04 0.89 1.24
C GLU A 94 -13.92 1.93 1.98
N ARG A 95 -13.30 2.84 2.73
CA ARG A 95 -13.97 3.94 3.45
C ARG A 95 -13.49 5.32 3.03
N PHE A 96 -12.79 5.43 1.90
CA PHE A 96 -12.11 6.66 1.50
C PHE A 96 -13.02 7.90 1.56
N LYS A 97 -14.22 7.82 0.98
CA LYS A 97 -15.21 8.92 1.00
C LYS A 97 -15.58 9.38 2.42
N SER A 98 -15.71 8.46 3.37
CA SER A 98 -16.02 8.80 4.77
C SER A 98 -14.85 9.49 5.46
N ILE A 99 -13.62 8.98 5.24
CA ILE A 99 -12.43 9.39 6.02
C ILE A 99 -11.60 10.49 5.35
N GLU A 100 -11.86 10.80 4.09
CA GLU A 100 -11.09 11.77 3.30
C GLU A 100 -10.85 13.11 4.00
N PRO A 101 -11.84 13.75 4.66
CA PRO A 101 -11.60 15.02 5.35
C PRO A 101 -10.62 14.88 6.51
N PHE A 102 -10.62 13.74 7.18
CA PHE A 102 -9.67 13.45 8.25
C PHE A 102 -8.28 13.16 7.69
N LEU A 103 -8.17 12.40 6.59
CA LEU A 103 -6.90 12.20 5.88
C LEU A 103 -6.29 13.53 5.41
N ALA A 104 -7.11 14.46 4.91
CA ALA A 104 -6.65 15.81 4.55
C ALA A 104 -6.08 16.56 5.77
N THR A 105 -6.69 16.37 6.94
CA THR A 105 -6.21 16.97 8.20
C THR A 105 -4.89 16.35 8.64
N ILE A 106 -4.74 15.02 8.57
CA ILE A 106 -3.47 14.33 8.83
C ILE A 106 -2.37 14.85 7.90
N LYS A 107 -2.63 14.90 6.58
CA LYS A 107 -1.67 15.40 5.58
C LYS A 107 -1.21 16.82 5.87
N ARG A 108 -2.11 17.70 6.33
CA ARG A 108 -1.77 19.09 6.68
C ARG A 108 -0.84 19.20 7.90
N HIS A 109 -0.86 18.22 8.80
CA HIS A 109 -0.07 18.21 10.03
C HIS A 109 0.96 17.07 10.02
N ILE A 110 1.44 16.70 8.83
CA ILE A 110 2.35 15.56 8.62
C ILE A 110 3.75 15.81 9.22
N SER A 111 4.08 17.08 9.52
CA SER A 111 5.28 17.50 10.24
C SER A 111 5.16 17.31 11.76
N GLY A 112 4.03 16.81 12.26
CA GLY A 112 3.85 16.36 13.63
C GLY A 112 3.24 17.39 14.58
N GLU A 113 2.74 18.52 14.05
CA GLU A 113 2.01 19.48 14.87
C GLU A 113 0.72 18.87 15.42
N LYS A 114 0.26 19.44 16.54
CA LYS A 114 -1.03 19.09 17.11
C LYS A 114 -2.14 19.55 16.19
N PHE A 115 -3.10 18.68 15.92
CA PHE A 115 -4.32 19.02 15.19
C PHE A 115 -5.56 18.87 16.05
N ARG A 116 -6.62 19.56 15.63
CA ARG A 116 -7.99 19.39 16.10
C ARG A 116 -8.90 19.16 14.89
N PHE A 117 -9.64 18.06 14.91
CA PHE A 117 -10.55 17.68 13.83
C PHE A 117 -11.98 17.60 14.37
N SER A 118 -12.89 18.39 13.79
CA SER A 118 -14.30 18.44 14.18
C SER A 118 -15.15 17.59 13.25
N MET A 119 -16.02 16.75 13.84
CA MET A 119 -16.98 15.89 13.14
C MET A 119 -18.43 16.27 13.49
N VAL A 120 -18.68 17.51 13.91
CA VAL A 120 -20.02 17.97 14.32
C VAL A 120 -21.06 17.73 13.23
N ASN A 121 -20.69 17.93 11.96
CA ASN A 121 -21.57 17.78 10.80
C ASN A 121 -21.55 16.37 10.18
N PHE A 122 -20.85 15.41 10.78
CA PHE A 122 -20.76 14.06 10.24
C PHE A 122 -21.94 13.22 10.74
N HIS A 123 -22.45 12.36 9.87
CA HIS A 123 -23.43 11.35 10.28
C HIS A 123 -22.74 10.23 11.07
N GLN A 124 -23.53 9.44 11.82
CA GLN A 124 -23.00 8.45 12.77
C GLN A 124 -22.05 7.43 12.14
N ARG A 125 -22.37 6.93 10.94
CA ARG A 125 -21.49 6.01 10.19
C ARG A 125 -20.14 6.65 9.85
N GLN A 126 -20.11 7.90 9.40
CA GLN A 126 -18.87 8.58 9.06
C GLN A 126 -18.01 8.87 10.31
N ILE A 127 -18.64 9.23 11.43
CA ILE A 127 -17.94 9.36 12.72
C ILE A 127 -17.29 8.04 13.09
N SER A 128 -18.05 6.93 13.02
CA SER A 128 -17.52 5.60 13.28
C SER A 128 -16.34 5.27 12.36
N ASP A 129 -16.45 5.61 11.08
CA ASP A 129 -15.41 5.31 10.11
C ASP A 129 -14.09 6.06 10.42
N VAL A 130 -14.21 7.36 10.74
CA VAL A 130 -13.07 8.19 11.12
C VAL A 130 -12.46 7.73 12.45
N CYS A 131 -13.27 7.44 13.46
CA CYS A 131 -12.80 6.97 14.75
C CYS A 131 -12.05 5.65 14.62
N GLN A 132 -12.59 4.68 13.85
CA GLN A 132 -11.94 3.40 13.62
C GLN A 132 -10.59 3.58 12.94
N PHE A 133 -10.53 4.38 11.88
CA PHE A 133 -9.27 4.66 11.20
C PHE A 133 -8.26 5.37 12.12
N ALA A 134 -8.69 6.34 12.93
CA ALA A 134 -7.82 7.03 13.87
C ALA A 134 -7.27 6.10 14.96
N ILE A 135 -8.07 5.14 15.44
CA ILE A 135 -7.63 4.09 16.37
C ILE A 135 -6.57 3.22 15.71
N MET A 136 -6.80 2.72 14.49
CA MET A 136 -5.83 1.91 13.74
C MET A 136 -4.51 2.67 13.55
N ALA A 137 -4.58 3.93 13.13
CA ALA A 137 -3.42 4.77 12.92
C ALA A 137 -2.65 5.03 14.23
N HIS A 138 -3.34 5.22 15.36
CA HIS A 138 -2.69 5.36 16.67
C HIS A 138 -2.04 4.04 17.13
N THR A 139 -2.74 2.91 17.01
CA THR A 139 -2.20 1.59 17.36
C THR A 139 -0.94 1.25 16.57
N LEU A 140 -0.88 1.65 15.30
CA LEU A 140 0.28 1.48 14.43
C LEU A 140 1.39 2.53 14.63
N GLY A 141 1.19 3.49 15.55
CA GLY A 141 2.14 4.56 15.83
C GLY A 141 2.20 5.66 14.76
N PHE A 142 1.25 5.70 13.83
CA PHE A 142 1.17 6.74 12.80
C PHE A 142 0.62 8.04 13.40
N LEU A 143 -0.23 7.92 14.43
CA LEU A 143 -0.56 9.02 15.33
C LEU A 143 0.19 8.80 16.65
N THR A 144 1.02 9.75 17.05
CA THR A 144 1.73 9.71 18.34
C THR A 144 0.83 10.12 19.51
N ARG A 145 -0.26 10.83 19.20
CA ARG A 145 -1.31 11.18 20.16
C ARG A 145 -2.66 11.04 19.49
N TYR A 146 -3.61 10.48 20.24
CA TYR A 146 -5.00 10.39 19.84
C TYR A 146 -5.90 10.54 21.07
N GLN A 147 -6.87 11.46 20.98
CA GLN A 147 -7.92 11.60 21.97
C GLN A 147 -9.22 11.98 21.27
N TYR A 148 -10.27 11.20 21.52
CA TYR A 148 -11.61 11.46 21.02
C TYR A 148 -12.53 11.97 22.13
N TYR A 149 -13.08 13.16 21.91
CA TYR A 149 -14.05 13.81 22.78
C TYR A 149 -15.46 13.59 22.22
N SER A 150 -16.11 12.50 22.61
CA SER A 150 -17.39 12.07 22.04
C SER A 150 -18.51 13.10 22.14
N LYS A 151 -18.66 13.77 23.29
CA LYS A 151 -19.66 14.85 23.51
C LYS A 151 -19.49 16.00 22.52
N GLN A 152 -18.25 16.29 22.12
CA GLN A 152 -17.91 17.41 21.24
C GLN A 152 -17.71 16.95 19.79
N ARG A 153 -17.70 15.62 19.54
CA ARG A 153 -17.38 14.99 18.26
C ARG A 153 -16.04 15.50 17.68
N ILE A 154 -15.03 15.59 18.53
CA ILE A 154 -13.72 16.14 18.17
C ILE A 154 -12.62 15.11 18.42
N ILE A 155 -11.72 14.98 17.45
CA ILE A 155 -10.45 14.28 17.63
C ILE A 155 -9.34 15.32 17.80
N VAL A 156 -8.49 15.12 18.80
CA VAL A 156 -7.23 15.83 18.96
C VAL A 156 -6.10 14.82 18.83
N GLY A 157 -5.05 15.17 18.11
CA GLY A 157 -3.93 14.26 17.92
C GLY A 157 -2.68 14.93 17.38
N CYS A 158 -1.65 14.11 17.18
CA CYS A 158 -0.37 14.47 16.57
C CYS A 158 0.02 13.35 15.62
N VAL A 159 0.50 13.68 14.42
CA VAL A 159 1.02 12.69 13.47
C VAL A 159 2.47 12.38 13.81
N ALA A 160 2.94 11.16 13.58
CA ALA A 160 4.35 10.85 13.70
C ALA A 160 5.15 11.50 12.57
N ALA A 161 6.09 12.39 12.93
CA ALA A 161 6.96 13.09 11.99
C ALA A 161 8.15 12.21 11.54
N THR A 162 7.85 11.04 10.99
CA THR A 162 8.87 10.13 10.43
C THR A 162 8.72 10.03 8.92
N PRO A 163 9.80 9.85 8.15
CA PRO A 163 9.73 9.67 6.70
C PRO A 163 8.80 8.51 6.30
N LYS A 164 8.77 7.42 7.09
CA LYS A 164 7.88 6.28 6.85
C LYS A 164 6.40 6.70 6.85
N VAL A 165 5.98 7.45 7.87
CA VAL A 165 4.58 7.89 8.02
C VAL A 165 4.22 8.99 7.02
N GLN A 166 5.16 9.90 6.76
CA GLN A 166 5.03 10.92 5.70
C GLN A 166 4.80 10.26 4.33
N ASN A 167 5.67 9.35 3.93
CA ASN A 167 5.56 8.64 2.65
C ASN A 167 4.26 7.82 2.58
N PHE A 168 3.89 7.14 3.68
CA PHE A 168 2.64 6.40 3.77
C PHE A 168 1.44 7.28 3.42
N PHE A 169 1.25 8.40 4.13
CA PHE A 169 0.10 9.27 3.90
C PHE A 169 0.18 10.03 2.58
N ASN A 170 1.37 10.32 2.06
CA ASN A 170 1.54 11.08 0.81
C ASN A 170 1.13 10.31 -0.45
N GLY A 171 1.16 8.99 -0.45
CA GLY A 171 0.74 8.21 -1.63
C GLY A 171 0.76 6.70 -1.43
N LEU A 172 1.75 6.20 -0.70
CA LEU A 172 2.03 4.77 -0.59
C LEU A 172 0.86 3.94 -0.03
N TRP A 173 0.01 4.51 0.83
CA TRP A 173 -1.21 3.80 1.27
C TRP A 173 -2.13 3.44 0.09
N PHE A 174 -2.20 4.30 -0.93
CA PHE A 174 -3.12 4.10 -2.03
C PHE A 174 -2.57 3.11 -3.03
N GLU A 175 -1.28 3.17 -3.35
CA GLU A 175 -0.58 2.14 -4.13
C GLU A 175 -0.79 0.76 -3.52
N ARG A 176 -0.57 0.64 -2.20
CA ARG A 176 -0.82 -0.60 -1.43
C ARG A 176 -2.28 -1.05 -1.51
N TYR A 177 -3.24 -0.13 -1.39
CA TYR A 177 -4.65 -0.45 -1.51
C TYR A 177 -5.00 -0.99 -2.91
N ILE A 178 -4.45 -0.39 -3.97
CA ILE A 178 -4.67 -0.84 -5.35
C ILE A 178 -4.22 -2.28 -5.54
N VAL A 179 -3.04 -2.64 -5.03
CA VAL A 179 -2.52 -4.02 -5.09
C VAL A 179 -3.43 -4.99 -4.34
N GLN A 180 -3.82 -4.66 -3.10
CA GLN A 180 -4.76 -5.48 -2.33
C GLN A 180 -6.11 -5.67 -3.05
N LYS A 181 -6.60 -4.60 -3.67
CA LYS A 181 -7.85 -4.60 -4.42
C LYS A 181 -7.75 -5.51 -5.64
N ILE A 182 -6.66 -5.44 -6.40
CA ILE A 182 -6.40 -6.35 -7.52
C ILE A 182 -6.37 -7.80 -7.04
N ASN A 183 -5.61 -8.13 -6.00
CA ASN A 183 -5.55 -9.48 -5.44
C ASN A 183 -6.94 -10.02 -5.03
N LYS A 184 -7.77 -9.18 -4.41
CA LYS A 184 -9.15 -9.55 -4.09
C LYS A 184 -9.98 -9.82 -5.35
N ILE A 185 -9.82 -9.00 -6.40
CA ILE A 185 -10.55 -9.15 -7.66
C ILE A 185 -10.12 -10.43 -8.37
N ILE A 186 -8.81 -10.71 -8.45
CA ILE A 186 -8.27 -11.96 -9.05
C ILE A 186 -8.89 -13.17 -8.34
N ASN A 187 -8.79 -13.23 -7.02
CA ASN A 187 -9.35 -14.33 -6.23
C ASN A 187 -10.86 -14.51 -6.48
N SER A 188 -11.62 -13.42 -6.52
CA SER A 188 -13.05 -13.46 -6.82
C SER A 188 -13.34 -13.86 -8.26
N TYR A 189 -12.51 -13.45 -9.22
CA TYR A 189 -12.68 -13.71 -10.63
C TYR A 189 -12.42 -15.17 -10.97
N GLU A 190 -11.26 -15.71 -10.57
CA GLU A 190 -10.88 -17.10 -10.85
C GLU A 190 -11.87 -18.10 -10.22
N GLN A 191 -12.41 -17.79 -9.05
CA GLN A 191 -13.49 -18.57 -8.42
C GLN A 191 -14.78 -18.58 -9.25
N HIS A 192 -15.08 -17.48 -9.95
CA HIS A 192 -16.31 -17.33 -10.72
C HIS A 192 -16.21 -17.98 -12.10
N VAL A 193 -15.11 -17.75 -12.82
CA VAL A 193 -14.94 -18.22 -14.22
C VAL A 193 -14.27 -19.60 -14.33
N GLN A 194 -13.82 -20.19 -13.20
CA GLN A 194 -13.12 -21.48 -13.15
C GLN A 194 -11.89 -21.59 -14.07
N GLN A 195 -11.26 -20.46 -14.37
CA GLN A 195 -10.07 -20.35 -15.19
C GLN A 195 -9.03 -19.56 -14.40
N ARG A 196 -7.77 -20.02 -14.46
CA ARG A 196 -6.63 -19.28 -13.90
C ARG A 196 -6.03 -18.37 -14.95
N LEU A 197 -5.72 -17.15 -14.54
CA LEU A 197 -4.96 -16.21 -15.36
C LEU A 197 -3.50 -16.27 -14.94
N ASN A 198 -2.58 -16.17 -15.90
CA ASN A 198 -1.18 -15.98 -15.58
C ASN A 198 -0.95 -14.51 -15.22
N ILE A 199 -0.99 -14.21 -13.92
CA ILE A 199 -0.85 -12.84 -13.41
C ILE A 199 0.44 -12.68 -12.61
N VAL A 200 1.16 -11.62 -12.94
CA VAL A 200 2.40 -11.21 -12.24
C VAL A 200 2.31 -9.72 -11.96
N MET A 201 2.71 -9.31 -10.76
CA MET A 201 2.71 -7.89 -10.37
C MET A 201 4.09 -7.47 -9.86
N LEU A 202 4.56 -6.32 -10.33
CA LEU A 202 5.71 -5.62 -9.78
C LEU A 202 5.27 -4.27 -9.23
N GLU A 203 5.56 -4.02 -7.96
CA GLU A 203 5.23 -2.79 -7.25
C GLU A 203 6.45 -1.87 -7.15
N ASN A 204 6.22 -0.55 -7.15
CA ASN A 204 7.25 0.46 -6.93
C ASN A 204 8.50 0.21 -7.77
N VAL A 205 8.31 0.07 -9.09
CA VAL A 205 9.34 -0.28 -10.04
C VAL A 205 10.16 0.96 -10.38
N ILE A 206 11.45 0.91 -10.12
CA ILE A 206 12.40 1.95 -10.52
C ILE A 206 13.12 1.47 -11.78
N ILE A 207 12.94 2.20 -12.87
CA ILE A 207 13.61 1.95 -14.15
C ILE A 207 14.66 3.02 -14.44
N ILE A 208 15.71 2.63 -15.14
CA ILE A 208 16.75 3.52 -15.66
C ILE A 208 16.61 3.53 -17.19
N LEU A 209 16.25 4.70 -17.71
CA LEU A 209 16.15 4.94 -19.15
C LEU A 209 17.54 5.02 -19.79
N ASN A 210 17.61 4.87 -21.11
CA ASN A 210 18.87 4.87 -21.86
C ASN A 210 19.69 6.17 -21.70
N ASN A 211 19.03 7.27 -21.33
CA ASN A 211 19.67 8.55 -21.03
C ASN A 211 20.12 8.69 -19.56
N GLY A 212 20.09 7.62 -18.77
CA GLY A 212 20.45 7.59 -17.36
C GLY A 212 19.36 8.09 -16.40
N ASN A 213 18.24 8.63 -16.90
CA ASN A 213 17.18 9.14 -16.02
C ASN A 213 16.43 8.01 -15.34
N GLN A 214 16.21 8.16 -14.03
CA GLN A 214 15.37 7.28 -13.25
C GLN A 214 13.89 7.66 -13.37
N ARG A 215 13.03 6.65 -13.46
CA ARG A 215 11.57 6.80 -13.38
C ARG A 215 10.99 5.77 -12.43
N GLU A 216 10.00 6.21 -11.67
CA GLU A 216 9.20 5.38 -10.79
C GLU A 216 7.89 5.02 -11.49
N ILE A 217 7.47 3.78 -11.33
CA ILE A 217 6.21 3.22 -11.78
C ILE A 217 5.56 2.54 -10.58
N ASP A 218 4.37 3.00 -10.20
CA ASP A 218 3.66 2.48 -9.02
C ASP A 218 3.40 0.98 -9.13
N LEU A 219 2.85 0.53 -10.27
CA LEU A 219 2.51 -0.87 -10.49
C LEU A 219 2.57 -1.27 -11.97
N LEU A 220 3.28 -2.35 -12.24
CA LEU A 220 3.19 -3.10 -13.49
C LEU A 220 2.51 -4.44 -13.23
N ILE A 221 1.54 -4.79 -14.06
CA ILE A 221 0.87 -6.09 -14.02
C ILE A 221 0.96 -6.74 -15.39
N SER A 222 1.43 -7.98 -15.44
CA SER A 222 1.33 -8.86 -16.59
C SER A 222 0.09 -9.71 -16.42
N VAL A 223 -0.77 -9.77 -17.44
CA VAL A 223 -1.92 -10.67 -17.53
C VAL A 223 -1.78 -11.42 -18.84
N ASN A 224 -1.50 -12.73 -18.76
CA ASN A 224 -1.23 -13.57 -19.94
C ASN A 224 -0.24 -12.92 -20.92
N ASP A 225 0.91 -12.47 -20.40
CA ASP A 225 2.01 -11.82 -21.13
C ASP A 225 1.72 -10.42 -21.70
N GLU A 226 0.51 -9.88 -21.52
CA GLU A 226 0.26 -8.45 -21.76
C GLU A 226 0.53 -7.61 -20.53
N ILE A 227 1.36 -6.58 -20.69
CA ILE A 227 1.71 -5.67 -19.60
C ILE A 227 0.78 -4.46 -19.57
N TYR A 228 0.33 -4.15 -18.35
CA TYR A 228 -0.44 -2.99 -18.00
C TYR A 228 0.35 -2.14 -17.01
N TYR A 229 0.26 -0.83 -17.19
CA TYR A 229 0.84 0.15 -16.29
C TYR A 229 -0.29 0.81 -15.50
N ILE A 230 -0.29 0.64 -14.18
CA ILE A 230 -1.22 1.26 -13.26
C ILE A 230 -0.51 2.36 -12.44
N GLU A 231 -1.08 3.56 -12.43
CA GLU A 231 -0.65 4.70 -11.61
C GLU A 231 -1.73 5.04 -10.58
N ALA A 232 -1.37 5.15 -9.30
CA ALA A 232 -2.27 5.38 -8.19
C ALA A 232 -2.13 6.81 -7.64
N LYS A 233 -3.12 7.69 -7.93
CA LYS A 233 -3.08 9.09 -7.52
C LYS A 233 -4.08 9.46 -6.43
N THR A 234 -3.57 10.00 -5.32
CA THR A 234 -4.39 10.54 -4.21
C THR A 234 -4.64 12.05 -4.28
N GLY A 235 -3.83 12.78 -5.05
CA GLY A 235 -3.91 14.24 -5.21
C GLY A 235 -4.62 14.68 -6.49
N ASP A 236 -4.70 16.00 -6.66
CA ASP A 236 -5.21 16.60 -7.89
C ASP A 236 -4.26 16.38 -9.06
N ILE A 237 -4.84 16.46 -10.26
CA ILE A 237 -4.18 16.21 -11.52
C ILE A 237 -4.31 17.48 -12.36
N ASP A 238 -3.18 18.01 -12.84
CA ASP A 238 -3.16 19.09 -13.83
C ASP A 238 -3.17 18.54 -15.28
N GLY A 239 -3.24 19.45 -16.26
CA GLY A 239 -3.29 19.09 -17.68
C GLY A 239 -2.01 18.43 -18.21
N SER A 240 -0.86 18.61 -17.56
CA SER A 240 0.44 18.06 -17.98
C SER A 240 0.67 16.63 -17.45
N PHE A 241 -0.04 16.25 -16.39
CA PHE A 241 0.07 14.97 -15.70
C PHE A 241 0.06 13.78 -16.66
N TYR A 242 -0.92 13.69 -17.56
CA TYR A 242 -1.04 12.55 -18.47
C TYR A 242 0.12 12.44 -19.46
N GLN A 243 0.72 13.57 -19.85
CA GLN A 243 1.86 13.57 -20.77
C GLN A 243 3.10 12.92 -20.14
N LYS A 244 3.33 13.14 -18.84
CA LYS A 244 4.46 12.54 -18.11
C LYS A 244 4.42 11.01 -18.21
N TYR A 245 3.28 10.42 -17.91
CA TYR A 245 3.16 8.96 -17.82
C TYR A 245 3.03 8.29 -19.19
N ARG A 246 2.42 8.96 -20.16
CA ARG A 246 2.46 8.50 -21.56
C ARG A 246 3.88 8.41 -22.10
N LYS A 247 4.77 9.33 -21.71
CA LYS A 247 6.19 9.23 -22.08
C LYS A 247 6.84 7.98 -21.48
N ILE A 248 6.54 7.67 -20.21
CA ILE A 248 7.03 6.44 -19.55
C ILE A 248 6.50 5.19 -20.25
N ALA A 249 5.19 5.14 -20.52
CA ALA A 249 4.57 4.05 -21.27
C ALA A 249 5.18 3.89 -22.67
N GLY A 250 5.46 5.00 -23.36
CA GLY A 250 6.12 5.00 -24.66
C GLY A 250 7.56 4.48 -24.63
N PHE A 251 8.32 4.77 -23.58
CA PHE A 251 9.66 4.17 -23.41
C PHE A 251 9.59 2.64 -23.25
N LEU A 252 8.54 2.14 -22.60
CA LEU A 252 8.31 0.72 -22.38
C LEU A 252 7.53 0.03 -23.51
N ASP A 253 7.18 0.73 -24.59
CA ASP A 253 6.29 0.24 -25.65
C ASP A 253 4.92 -0.29 -25.13
N ILE A 254 4.41 0.32 -24.05
CA ILE A 254 3.08 0.04 -23.50
C ILE A 254 2.05 0.95 -24.19
N PRO A 255 1.07 0.40 -24.94
CA PRO A 255 -0.01 1.17 -25.53
C PRO A 255 -0.83 1.93 -24.49
N ASN A 256 -1.25 3.16 -24.79
CA ASN A 256 -2.02 3.99 -23.85
C ASN A 256 -3.28 3.28 -23.29
N LYS A 257 -3.93 2.41 -24.08
CA LYS A 257 -5.11 1.63 -23.64
C LYS A 257 -4.82 0.60 -22.53
N ARG A 258 -3.55 0.28 -22.29
CA ARG A 258 -3.05 -0.58 -21.21
C ARG A 258 -2.44 0.24 -20.06
N MET A 259 -2.51 1.57 -20.15
CA MET A 259 -2.19 2.47 -19.06
C MET A 259 -3.48 2.87 -18.33
N ILE A 260 -3.49 2.70 -17.00
CA ILE A 260 -4.64 2.94 -16.13
C ILE A 260 -4.21 3.90 -15.01
N VAL A 261 -4.83 5.08 -14.94
CA VAL A 261 -4.68 5.99 -13.79
C VAL A 261 -5.87 5.80 -12.86
N VAL A 262 -5.60 5.38 -11.62
CA VAL A 262 -6.62 5.28 -10.58
C VAL A 262 -6.58 6.53 -9.72
N ARG A 263 -7.73 7.16 -9.52
CA ARG A 263 -7.86 8.38 -8.71
C ARG A 263 -8.67 8.13 -7.46
N ALA A 264 -8.09 8.42 -6.30
CA ALA A 264 -8.84 8.42 -5.05
C ALA A 264 -9.89 9.55 -5.03
N ARG A 265 -9.48 10.75 -5.51
CA ARG A 265 -10.31 11.96 -5.55
C ARG A 265 -10.78 12.26 -6.96
N THR A 266 -11.93 11.72 -7.34
CA THR A 266 -12.64 12.12 -8.55
C THR A 266 -14.13 11.77 -8.46
N THR A 267 -14.97 12.61 -9.05
CA THR A 267 -16.40 12.33 -9.25
C THR A 267 -16.66 11.61 -10.57
N MET A 268 -15.67 11.59 -11.48
CA MET A 268 -15.77 10.91 -12.76
C MET A 268 -15.49 9.42 -12.56
N HIS A 269 -16.47 8.57 -12.87
CA HIS A 269 -16.32 7.14 -12.72
C HIS A 269 -15.22 6.59 -13.62
N GLU A 270 -15.26 6.94 -14.92
CA GLU A 270 -14.25 6.60 -15.90
C GLU A 270 -14.15 7.66 -17.00
N THR A 271 -12.95 7.95 -17.49
CA THR A 271 -12.71 8.79 -18.66
C THR A 271 -11.54 8.26 -19.48
N CYS A 272 -11.52 8.57 -20.78
CA CYS A 272 -10.35 8.37 -21.62
C CYS A 272 -9.72 9.75 -21.85
N ASN A 273 -8.48 9.93 -21.41
CA ASN A 273 -7.77 11.19 -21.59
C ASN A 273 -6.50 10.93 -22.41
N HIS A 274 -6.47 11.44 -23.64
CA HIS A 274 -5.40 11.18 -24.61
C HIS A 274 -5.09 9.67 -24.82
N GLY A 275 -6.11 8.81 -24.78
CA GLY A 275 -5.96 7.37 -24.93
C GLY A 275 -5.61 6.61 -23.65
N VAL A 276 -5.34 7.32 -22.54
CA VAL A 276 -5.10 6.73 -21.21
C VAL A 276 -6.42 6.52 -20.51
N LEU A 277 -6.59 5.34 -19.91
CA LEU A 277 -7.78 5.03 -19.12
C LEU A 277 -7.63 5.65 -17.74
N VAL A 278 -8.64 6.40 -17.30
CA VAL A 278 -8.69 7.00 -15.97
C VAL A 278 -9.94 6.48 -15.27
N CYS A 279 -9.81 6.01 -14.04
CA CYS A 279 -10.95 5.54 -13.25
C CYS A 279 -10.88 6.03 -11.80
N SER A 280 -12.05 6.18 -11.21
CA SER A 280 -12.18 6.41 -9.77
C SER A 280 -11.84 5.14 -8.98
N ILE A 281 -11.48 5.30 -7.70
CA ILE A 281 -11.36 4.19 -6.76
C ILE A 281 -12.60 3.27 -6.74
N GLY A 282 -13.80 3.83 -6.93
CA GLY A 282 -15.06 3.07 -6.95
C GLY A 282 -15.30 2.30 -8.26
N ALA A 283 -14.75 2.75 -9.38
CA ALA A 283 -14.87 2.08 -10.68
C ALA A 283 -13.72 1.11 -10.98
N PHE A 284 -12.64 1.17 -10.20
CA PHE A 284 -11.41 0.40 -10.43
C PHE A 284 -11.66 -1.11 -10.51
N GLU A 285 -12.56 -1.66 -9.68
CA GLU A 285 -12.89 -3.08 -9.73
C GLU A 285 -13.50 -3.51 -11.07
N GLN A 286 -14.49 -2.77 -11.55
CA GLN A 286 -15.12 -3.04 -12.84
C GLN A 286 -14.09 -2.93 -13.98
N ARG A 287 -13.19 -1.95 -13.90
CA ARG A 287 -12.12 -1.76 -14.87
C ARG A 287 -11.19 -2.97 -14.93
N MET A 288 -10.74 -3.48 -13.79
CA MET A 288 -9.87 -4.67 -13.75
C MET A 288 -10.59 -5.94 -14.20
N ARG A 289 -11.87 -6.12 -13.85
CA ARG A 289 -12.68 -7.24 -14.38
C ARG A 289 -12.74 -7.20 -15.91
N SER A 290 -12.98 -6.03 -16.50
CA SER A 290 -12.94 -5.87 -17.96
C SER A 290 -11.57 -6.17 -18.57
N VAL A 291 -10.46 -5.94 -17.87
CA VAL A 291 -9.13 -6.37 -18.31
C VAL A 291 -9.07 -7.89 -18.34
N PHE A 292 -9.46 -8.55 -17.26
CA PHE A 292 -9.44 -10.01 -17.12
C PHE A 292 -10.37 -10.73 -18.12
N ASP A 293 -11.56 -10.18 -18.37
CA ASP A 293 -12.52 -10.71 -19.35
C ASP A 293 -11.96 -10.76 -20.78
N ARG A 294 -11.00 -9.88 -21.13
CA ARG A 294 -10.35 -9.90 -22.45
C ARG A 294 -9.31 -11.01 -22.58
N HIS A 295 -8.77 -11.47 -21.45
CA HIS A 295 -7.73 -12.48 -21.36
C HIS A 295 -8.25 -13.90 -21.10
N ALA A 296 -9.51 -14.00 -20.69
CA ALA A 296 -10.21 -15.27 -20.49
C ALA A 296 -10.85 -15.84 -21.77
N ARG A 297 -10.74 -15.15 -22.92
CA ARG A 297 -11.29 -15.58 -24.21
C ARG A 297 -10.29 -16.36 -25.03
#